data_AF-A0A2V1BGT3-F1
#
_entry.id   AF-A0A2V1BGT3-F1
#
_cell.length_a   1.000
_cell.length_b   1.000
_cell.length_c   1.000
_cell.angle_alpha   90.00
_cell.angle_beta   90.00
_cell.angle_gamma   90.00
#
_symmetry.space_group_name_H-M   'P 1'
#
loop_
_entity.id
_entity.type
_entity.pdbx_description
1 polymer ?
#
loop_
_entity_poly.entity_id
_entity_poly.type
_entity_poly.pdbx_seq_one_letter_code
_entity_poly.pdbx_strand_id
1 'polypeptide(L)'
;TLTYNLYLLISTKENSEFGIVKIQTNDTLILGNDSFITKKKKKIAKTKFLTKPIQVLNPSESLTFNRYTITINGDSFYILQKSQNTRLKLVNVKKENYKKTYIKQRACRAYIIIIYQPEVIFNLLVTA
;
A
#
# COMPACT_ATOMS: atom_id res chain seq x y z
N THR A 1 21.39 2.77 -16.62
CA THR A 1 20.73 2.56 -15.32
C THR A 1 19.30 3.01 -15.46
N LEU A 2 18.36 2.09 -15.72
CA LEU A 2 16.94 2.41 -15.87
C LEU A 2 16.25 2.18 -14.52
N THR A 3 15.96 3.27 -13.82
CA THR A 3 15.18 3.27 -12.57
C THR A 3 13.71 3.00 -12.91
N TYR A 4 13.38 1.75 -13.24
CA TYR A 4 12.00 1.33 -13.46
C TYR A 4 11.25 1.42 -12.13
N ASN A 5 10.45 2.48 -11.99
CA ASN A 5 9.47 2.61 -10.94
C ASN A 5 8.36 1.58 -11.23
N LEU A 6 8.53 0.36 -10.74
CA LEU A 6 7.87 -0.88 -11.20
C LEU A 6 6.34 -0.90 -11.12
N TYR A 7 5.71 0.19 -10.66
CA TYR A 7 4.29 0.20 -10.34
C TYR A 7 3.59 1.53 -10.60
N LEU A 8 4.17 2.49 -11.33
CA LEU A 8 3.57 3.80 -11.58
C LEU A 8 3.06 3.93 -13.01
N LEU A 9 1.74 4.00 -13.21
CA LEU A 9 1.13 4.36 -14.50
C LEU A 9 0.66 5.82 -14.45
N ILE A 10 1.09 6.63 -15.41
CA ILE A 10 0.73 8.05 -15.54
C ILE A 10 -0.02 8.25 -16.86
N SER A 11 -1.20 8.87 -16.85
CA SER A 11 -1.84 9.36 -18.07
C SER A 11 -1.36 10.77 -18.43
N THR A 12 -1.02 11.00 -19.70
CA THR A 12 -0.45 12.25 -20.20
C THR A 12 -1.50 13.24 -20.70
N LYS A 13 -1.07 14.49 -20.83
CA LYS A 13 -1.83 15.73 -21.07
C LYS A 13 -2.72 15.77 -22.33
N GLU A 14 -2.58 14.80 -23.23
CA GLU A 14 -3.35 14.76 -24.49
C GLU A 14 -4.84 14.47 -24.25
N ASN A 15 -5.22 14.07 -23.04
CA ASN A 15 -6.61 14.01 -22.59
C ASN A 15 -6.79 14.81 -21.31
N SER A 16 -7.99 15.34 -21.09
CA SER A 16 -8.42 15.93 -19.80
C SER A 16 -8.47 14.91 -18.66
N GLU A 17 -8.05 13.66 -18.89
CA GLU A 17 -8.02 12.56 -17.93
C GLU A 17 -6.61 12.46 -17.32
N PHE A 18 -6.48 12.80 -16.04
CA PHE A 18 -5.24 12.68 -15.28
C PHE A 18 -5.37 11.57 -14.25
N GLY A 19 -4.40 10.65 -14.25
CA GLY A 19 -4.34 9.53 -13.31
C GLY A 19 -2.93 9.05 -13.09
N ILE A 20 -2.55 8.96 -11.83
CA ILE A 20 -1.37 8.28 -11.30
C ILE A 20 -1.85 7.03 -10.56
N VAL A 21 -1.44 5.86 -11.03
CA VAL A 21 -1.79 4.58 -10.41
C VAL A 21 -0.53 3.95 -9.83
N LYS A 22 -0.54 3.68 -8.52
CA LYS A 22 0.49 2.88 -7.85
C LYS A 22 -0.06 1.48 -7.58
N ILE A 23 0.45 0.49 -8.31
CA ILE A 23 0.12 -0.92 -8.09
C ILE A 23 0.89 -1.43 -6.87
N GLN A 24 0.22 -2.10 -5.93
CA GLN A 24 0.88 -2.78 -4.81
C GLN A 24 0.34 -4.20 -4.71
N THR A 25 1.06 -5.09 -4.02
CA THR A 25 0.85 -6.54 -4.02
C THR A 25 -0.54 -7.00 -3.59
N ASN A 26 -1.28 -6.22 -2.79
CA ASN A 26 -2.64 -6.57 -2.33
C ASN A 26 -3.72 -5.53 -2.66
N ASP A 27 -3.37 -4.25 -2.73
CA ASP A 27 -4.29 -3.15 -3.07
C ASP A 27 -3.62 -2.17 -4.05
N THR A 28 -4.40 -1.43 -4.83
CA THR A 28 -3.91 -0.43 -5.78
C THR A 28 -4.31 0.96 -5.32
N LEU A 29 -3.36 1.90 -5.26
CA LEU A 29 -3.61 3.30 -4.97
C LEU A 29 -3.77 4.08 -6.27
N ILE A 30 -4.74 4.99 -6.32
CA ILE A 30 -5.02 5.79 -7.51
C ILE A 30 -5.19 7.25 -7.05
N LEU A 31 -4.42 8.14 -7.65
CA LEU A 31 -4.65 9.58 -7.61
C LEU A 31 -5.07 10.00 -9.02
N GLY A 32 -6.28 10.51 -9.19
CA GLY A 32 -6.73 10.93 -10.50
C GLY A 32 -8.02 11.73 -10.43
N ASN A 33 -8.34 12.41 -11.52
CA ASN A 33 -9.56 13.20 -11.62
C ASN A 33 -10.79 12.32 -11.89
N ASP A 34 -11.98 12.90 -11.72
CA ASP A 34 -13.24 12.18 -11.80
C ASP A 34 -13.47 11.49 -13.16
N SER A 35 -13.03 12.12 -14.25
CA SER A 35 -13.10 11.54 -15.60
C SER A 35 -12.29 10.23 -15.69
N PHE A 36 -11.04 10.26 -15.20
CA PHE A 36 -10.18 9.07 -15.15
C PHE A 36 -10.77 7.97 -14.25
N ILE A 37 -11.20 8.32 -13.04
CA ILE A 37 -11.78 7.36 -12.08
C ILE A 37 -13.05 6.72 -12.65
N THR A 38 -13.93 7.50 -13.25
CA THR A 38 -15.17 7.01 -13.86
C THR A 38 -14.90 6.03 -14.99
N LYS A 39 -13.95 6.36 -15.88
CA LYS A 39 -13.56 5.47 -16.98
C LYS A 39 -12.94 4.16 -16.48
N LYS A 40 -12.11 4.23 -15.44
CA LYS A 40 -11.52 3.05 -14.82
C LYS A 40 -12.58 2.16 -14.17
N LYS A 41 -13.54 2.72 -13.41
CA LYS A 41 -14.69 1.99 -12.86
C LYS A 41 -15.48 1.27 -13.96
N LYS A 42 -15.80 1.96 -15.06
CA LYS A 42 -16.49 1.38 -16.24
C LYS A 42 -15.68 0.23 -16.85
N LYS A 43 -14.36 0.38 -16.99
CA LYS A 43 -13.50 -0.64 -17.59
C LYS A 43 -13.40 -1.88 -16.71
N ILE A 44 -13.20 -1.71 -15.39
CA ILE A 44 -13.19 -2.81 -14.41
C ILE A 44 -14.49 -3.61 -14.49
N ALA A 45 -15.65 -2.93 -14.46
CA ALA A 45 -16.96 -3.57 -14.55
C ALA A 45 -17.14 -4.39 -15.86
N LYS A 46 -16.62 -3.89 -16.98
CA LYS A 46 -16.67 -4.59 -18.27
C LYS A 46 -15.76 -5.82 -18.33
N THR A 47 -14.59 -5.75 -17.71
CA THR A 47 -13.53 -6.76 -17.87
C THR A 47 -13.75 -8.04 -17.06
N LYS A 48 -14.78 -8.12 -16.20
CA LYS A 48 -15.05 -9.26 -15.28
C LYS A 48 -13.85 -9.71 -14.44
N PHE A 49 -12.80 -8.89 -14.31
CA PHE A 49 -11.67 -9.19 -13.44
C PHE A 49 -12.15 -9.24 -11.98
N LEU A 50 -11.65 -10.23 -11.24
CA LEU A 50 -11.85 -10.33 -9.79
C LEU A 50 -11.03 -9.23 -9.09
N THR A 51 -11.57 -8.02 -9.06
CA THR A 51 -10.95 -6.86 -8.39
C THR A 51 -11.90 -6.27 -7.37
N LYS A 52 -11.35 -5.67 -6.31
CA LYS A 52 -12.15 -4.88 -5.37
C LYS A 52 -12.75 -3.66 -6.08
N PRO A 53 -13.96 -3.20 -5.70
CA PRO A 53 -14.49 -1.95 -6.23
C PRO A 53 -13.57 -0.78 -5.85
N ILE A 54 -13.49 0.23 -6.73
CA ILE A 54 -12.77 1.46 -6.43
C ILE A 54 -13.50 2.22 -5.32
N GLN A 55 -12.85 2.35 -4.17
CA GLN A 55 -13.27 3.18 -3.06
C GLN A 55 -12.56 4.54 -3.16
N VAL A 56 -13.31 5.62 -2.94
CA VAL A 56 -12.79 6.99 -2.92
C VAL A 56 -12.63 7.39 -1.47
N LEU A 57 -11.48 7.98 -1.13
CA LEU A 57 -11.23 8.46 0.22
C LEU A 57 -12.08 9.71 0.47
N ASN A 58 -13.00 9.63 1.43
CA ASN A 58 -13.97 10.67 1.75
C ASN A 58 -13.79 11.15 3.19
N PRO A 59 -14.11 12.42 3.52
CA PRO A 59 -14.03 12.92 4.90
C PRO A 59 -14.90 12.20 5.92
N SER A 60 -16.06 11.70 5.49
CA SER A 60 -17.05 11.10 6.38
C SER A 60 -16.74 9.65 6.77
N GLU A 61 -15.82 8.98 6.08
CA GLU A 61 -15.63 7.53 6.21
C GLU A 61 -14.14 7.14 6.26
N SER A 62 -13.84 6.12 7.05
CA SER A 62 -12.50 5.53 7.06
C SER A 62 -12.31 4.55 5.89
N LEU A 63 -11.18 4.65 5.20
CA LEU A 63 -10.79 3.73 4.13
C LEU A 63 -9.81 2.69 4.64
N THR A 64 -9.99 1.42 4.28
CA THR A 64 -8.95 0.40 4.55
C THR A 64 -8.08 0.20 3.31
N PHE A 65 -6.77 0.44 3.45
CA PHE A 65 -5.77 0.25 2.39
C PHE A 65 -4.59 -0.55 2.92
N ASN A 66 -4.27 -1.72 2.35
CA ASN A 66 -3.13 -2.55 2.74
C ASN A 66 -2.99 -2.78 4.26
N ARG A 67 -4.12 -2.93 4.97
CA ARG A 67 -4.25 -3.08 6.44
C ARG A 67 -4.03 -1.80 7.27
N TYR A 68 -3.87 -0.67 6.62
CA TYR A 68 -4.02 0.65 7.23
C TYR A 68 -5.47 1.08 7.18
N THR A 69 -5.90 1.80 8.19
CA THR A 69 -7.13 2.59 8.20
C THR A 69 -6.71 4.04 7.95
N ILE A 70 -7.19 4.61 6.86
CA ILE A 70 -6.95 6.00 6.47
C ILE A 70 -8.22 6.78 6.80
N THR A 71 -8.09 7.86 7.55
CA THR A 71 -9.18 8.79 7.87
C THR A 71 -8.76 10.21 7.55
N ILE A 72 -9.69 11.02 7.10
CA ILE A 72 -9.51 12.47 6.97
C ILE A 72 -10.19 13.12 8.17
N ASN A 73 -9.52 14.10 8.78
CA ASN A 73 -10.13 14.94 9.80
C ASN A 73 -9.65 16.38 9.59
N GLY A 74 -10.57 17.26 9.18
CA GLY A 74 -10.25 18.59 8.67
C GLY A 74 -9.29 18.51 7.48
N ASP A 75 -8.23 19.30 7.51
CA ASP A 75 -7.19 19.35 6.48
C ASP A 75 -6.09 18.28 6.66
N SER A 76 -6.25 17.38 7.63
CA SER A 76 -5.25 16.37 7.98
C SER A 76 -5.66 14.96 7.58
N PHE A 77 -4.68 14.19 7.10
CA PHE A 77 -4.81 12.77 6.83
C PHE A 77 -4.17 11.96 7.95
N TYR A 78 -4.92 11.02 8.50
CA TYR A 78 -4.47 10.10 9.53
C TYR A 78 -4.37 8.71 8.94
N ILE A 79 -3.21 8.07 9.12
CA ILE A 79 -2.97 6.69 8.70
C ILE A 79 -2.72 5.87 9.96
N LEU A 80 -3.71 5.09 10.36
CA LEU A 80 -3.61 4.19 11.50
C LEU A 80 -3.35 2.77 11.01
N GLN A 81 -2.28 2.16 11.49
CA GLN A 81 -2.04 0.76 11.20
C GLN A 81 -2.78 -0.15 12.19
N LYS A 82 -3.63 -1.05 11.69
CA LYS A 82 -4.24 -2.08 12.54
C LYS A 82 -3.20 -3.15 12.92
N SER A 83 -3.00 -3.31 14.23
CA SER A 83 -2.57 -4.55 14.89
C SER A 83 -1.32 -5.27 14.35
N GLN A 84 -0.28 -4.53 13.92
CA GLN A 84 1.00 -5.17 13.59
C GLN A 84 1.87 -5.47 14.81
N ASN A 85 1.85 -4.61 15.83
CA ASN A 85 2.62 -4.85 17.05
C ASN A 85 2.16 -6.14 17.76
N THR A 86 0.88 -6.51 17.66
CA THR A 86 0.35 -7.77 18.22
C THR A 86 0.76 -9.02 17.43
N ARG A 87 1.34 -8.87 16.23
CA ARG A 87 1.88 -9.99 15.43
C ARG A 87 3.32 -10.32 15.77
N LEU A 88 4.05 -9.39 16.36
CA LEU A 88 5.36 -9.67 16.94
C LEU A 88 5.15 -10.64 18.10
N LYS A 89 5.75 -11.82 17.98
CA LYS A 89 5.71 -12.85 19.02
C LYS A 89 7.13 -13.26 19.33
N LEU A 90 7.37 -13.55 20.60
CA LEU A 90 8.64 -14.12 21.04
C LEU A 90 8.86 -15.46 20.33
N VAL A 91 10.06 -15.65 19.77
CA VAL A 91 10.42 -16.91 19.11
C VAL A 91 10.87 -17.89 20.19
N ASN A 92 10.17 -19.02 20.30
CA ASN A 92 10.60 -20.09 21.19
C ASN A 92 11.62 -20.98 20.48
N VAL A 93 12.90 -20.84 20.85
CA VAL A 93 14.03 -21.58 20.28
C VAL A 93 13.98 -23.08 20.56
N LYS A 94 13.15 -23.53 21.52
CA LYS A 94 12.98 -24.96 21.86
C LYS A 94 12.03 -25.70 20.90
N LYS A 95 11.31 -24.99 20.02
CA LYS A 95 10.45 -25.62 19.01
C LYS A 95 11.24 -25.95 17.76
N GLU A 96 11.01 -27.11 17.14
CA GLU A 96 11.69 -27.51 15.88
C GLU A 96 11.55 -26.47 14.76
N ASN A 97 10.43 -25.74 14.72
CA ASN A 97 10.16 -24.72 13.71
C ASN A 97 10.69 -23.31 14.06
N TYR A 98 11.59 -23.17 15.04
CA TYR A 98 12.07 -21.86 15.50
C TYR A 98 12.73 -21.04 14.38
N LYS A 99 13.48 -21.68 13.46
CA LYS A 99 14.13 -20.99 12.33
C LYS A 99 13.11 -20.34 11.40
N LYS A 100 12.05 -21.07 11.03
CA LYS A 100 10.96 -20.56 10.18
C LYS A 100 10.19 -19.44 10.86
N THR A 101 9.91 -19.59 12.15
CA THR A 101 9.23 -18.54 12.93
C THR A 101 10.10 -17.31 13.12
N TYR A 102 11.42 -17.46 13.31
CA TYR A 102 12.37 -16.36 13.35
C TYR A 102 12.40 -15.56 12.05
N ILE A 103 12.50 -16.22 10.89
CA ILE A 103 12.47 -15.54 9.58
C ILE A 103 11.16 -14.75 9.42
N LYS A 104 10.02 -15.36 9.77
CA LYS A 104 8.71 -14.71 9.74
C LYS A 104 8.67 -13.46 10.64
N GLN A 105 9.18 -13.55 11.86
CA GLN A 105 9.22 -12.42 12.79
C GLN A 105 10.18 -11.31 12.33
N ARG A 106 11.32 -11.67 11.72
CA ARG A 106 12.26 -10.72 11.10
C ARG A 106 11.59 -9.96 9.94
N ALA A 107 10.85 -10.65 9.08
CA ALA A 107 10.09 -10.01 8.00
C ALA A 107 8.99 -9.08 8.54
N CYS A 108 8.26 -9.50 9.59
CA CYS A 108 7.28 -8.62 10.25
C CYS A 108 7.93 -7.37 10.85
N ARG A 109 9.08 -7.51 11.52
CA ARG A 109 9.82 -6.38 12.08
C ARG A 109 10.30 -5.40 11.00
N ALA A 110 10.81 -5.92 9.88
CA ALA A 110 11.21 -5.06 8.76
C ALA A 110 10.03 -4.25 8.21
N TYR A 111 8.85 -4.88 8.06
CA TYR A 111 7.65 -4.18 7.62
C TYR A 111 7.22 -3.06 8.58
N ILE A 112 7.35 -3.27 9.89
CA ILE A 112 7.06 -2.23 10.90
C ILE A 112 8.06 -1.07 10.78
N ILE A 113 9.36 -1.35 10.71
CA ILE A 113 10.40 -0.31 10.60
C ILE A 113 10.21 0.55 9.35
N ILE A 114 9.76 -0.03 8.23
CA ILE A 114 9.47 0.71 6.99
C ILE A 114 8.47 1.85 7.16
N ILE A 115 7.59 1.74 8.14
CA ILE A 115 6.52 2.72 8.34
C ILE A 115 6.99 3.84 9.25
N TYR A 116 7.75 3.51 10.30
CA TYR A 116 8.18 4.48 11.31
C TYR A 116 9.47 5.21 10.94
N GLN A 117 10.32 4.61 10.10
CA GLN A 117 11.62 5.17 9.71
C GLN A 117 11.91 4.89 8.23
N PRO A 118 11.10 5.44 7.30
CA PRO A 118 11.28 5.18 5.87
C PRO A 118 12.67 5.58 5.35
N GLU A 119 13.29 6.61 5.95
CA GLU A 119 14.64 7.10 5.64
C GLU A 119 15.74 6.07 5.95
N VAL A 120 15.57 5.26 7.00
CA VAL A 120 16.56 4.23 7.40
C VAL A 120 16.64 3.11 6.35
N ILE A 121 15.54 2.82 5.66
CA ILE A 121 15.53 1.82 4.58
C ILE A 121 16.12 2.34 3.29
N PHE A 122 15.96 3.64 2.99
CA PHE A 122 16.62 4.22 1.82
C PHE A 122 18.14 4.04 1.93
N ASN A 123 18.72 4.34 3.10
CA ASN A 123 20.14 4.10 3.34
C ASN A 123 20.51 2.61 3.23
N LEU A 124 19.75 1.69 3.81
CA LEU A 124 19.99 0.24 3.74
C LEU A 124 19.92 -0.33 2.30
N LEU A 125 19.07 0.21 1.44
CA LEU A 125 18.90 -0.23 0.04
C LEU A 125 19.96 0.33 -0.90
N VAL A 126 20.49 1.52 -0.62
CA VAL A 126 21.52 2.17 -1.46
C VAL A 126 22.92 1.63 -1.14
N THR A 127 23.12 1.08 0.06
CA THR A 127 24.40 0.48 0.49
C THR A 127 24.52 -1.04 0.28
N ALA A 128 23.47 -1.71 -0.24
CA ALA A 128 23.44 -3.15 -0.50
C ALA A 128 23.62 -3.45 -1.99
#